data_AF-A0AAV5GJ86-F1
#
_entry.id   AF-A0AAV5GJ86-F1
#
_cell.length_a   1.000
_cell.length_b   1.000
_cell.length_c   1.000
_cell.angle_alpha   90.00
_cell.angle_beta   90.00
_cell.angle_gamma   90.00
#
_symmetry.space_group_name_H-M   'P 1'
#
loop_
_entity.id
_entity.type
_entity.pdbx_description
1 polymer ?
#
loop_
_entity_poly.entity_id
_entity_poly.type
_entity_poly.pdbx_seq_one_letter_code
_entity_poly.pdbx_strand_id
1 'polypeptide(L)' 'MASTDFKPIPQEVIEANANGVLLFGAWDPSEVEVKDISLTDYIQVRNPVFLPHTAGRYATKQFRKAQMPIVERLVNR' A
#
# COMPACT_ATOMS: atom_id res chain seq x y z
N MET A 1 1.76 27.24 33.20
CA MET A 1 2.64 27.12 32.02
C MET A 1 2.39 25.74 31.44
N ALA A 2 1.55 25.66 30.41
CA ALA A 2 1.22 24.39 29.76
C ALA A 2 2.43 23.93 28.96
N SER A 3 2.93 22.73 29.24
CA SER A 3 3.95 22.09 28.43
C SER A 3 3.37 21.83 27.04
N THR A 4 3.79 22.63 26.07
CA THR A 4 3.54 22.38 24.65
C THR A 4 4.52 21.31 24.17
N ASP A 5 4.36 20.07 24.65
CA ASP A 5 5.11 18.91 24.15
C ASP A 5 4.44 18.39 22.88
N PHE A 6 4.23 19.28 21.90
CA PHE A 6 3.77 18.90 20.58
C PHE A 6 4.98 18.49 19.76
N LYS A 7 5.23 17.18 19.66
CA LYS A 7 6.27 16.67 18.77
C LYS A 7 5.80 16.84 17.32
N PRO A 8 6.45 17.71 16.52
CA PRO A 8 6.03 17.91 15.14
C PRO A 8 6.22 16.61 14.35
N ILE A 9 5.33 16.36 13.39
CA ILE A 9 5.46 15.26 12.45
C ILE A 9 6.80 15.44 11.71
N PRO A 10 7.61 14.38 11.54
CA PRO A 10 8.85 14.46 10.78
C PRO A 10 8.60 15.00 9.36
N GLN A 11 9.41 15.97 8.93
CA GLN A 11 9.27 16.61 7.61
C GLN A 11 9.31 15.58 6.47
N GLU A 12 10.12 14.53 6.60
CA GLU A 12 10.25 13.43 5.65
C GLU A 12 8.90 12.75 5.32
N VAL A 13 8.03 12.57 6.32
CA VAL A 13 6.72 11.93 6.14
C VAL A 13 5.74 12.84 5.41
N ILE A 14 5.90 14.16 5.58
CA ILE A 14 5.08 15.17 4.91
C ILE A 14 5.49 15.27 3.44
N GLU A 15 6.80 15.26 3.17
CA GLU A 15 7.35 15.27 1.81
C GLU A 15 7.00 13.99 1.05
N ALA A 16 7.11 12.83 1.68
CA ALA A 16 6.74 11.55 1.07
C ALA A 16 5.24 11.45 0.70
N ASN A 17 4.36 12.11 1.46
CA ASN A 17 2.92 12.11 1.18
C ASN A 17 2.47 13.25 0.24
N ALA A 18 3.36 14.20 -0.11
CA ALA A 18 2.98 15.37 -0.89
C ALA A 18 2.52 15.02 -2.32
N ASN A 19 3.06 13.93 -2.90
CA ASN A 19 2.81 13.52 -4.28
C ASN A 19 1.85 12.34 -4.41
N GLY A 20 1.29 11.82 -3.31
CA GLY A 20 0.38 10.67 -3.29
C GLY A 20 0.83 9.55 -2.35
N VAL A 21 0.20 8.38 -2.47
CA VAL A 21 0.51 7.22 -1.63
C VAL A 21 1.75 6.51 -2.19
N LEU A 22 2.90 6.73 -1.56
CA LEU A 22 4.11 5.96 -1.81
C LEU A 22 4.08 4.63 -1.05
N LEU A 23 4.42 3.54 -1.73
CA LEU A 23 4.66 2.24 -1.10
C LEU A 23 5.91 2.36 -0.22
N PHE A 24 5.77 1.98 1.06
CA PHE A 24 6.85 2.02 2.05
C PHE A 24 7.52 3.39 2.21
N GLY A 25 6.86 4.48 1.79
CA GLY A 25 7.40 5.85 1.83
C GLY A 25 8.51 6.14 0.82
N ALA A 26 8.79 5.23 -0.12
CA ALA A 26 9.91 5.39 -1.06
C ALA A 26 9.59 4.99 -2.51
N TRP A 27 8.59 4.15 -2.75
CA TRP A 27 8.35 3.55 -4.06
C TRP A 27 7.03 4.00 -4.65
N ASP A 28 7.05 4.43 -5.92
CA ASP A 28 5.82 4.77 -6.65
C ASP A 28 5.18 3.49 -7.22
N PRO A 29 3.93 3.14 -6.84
CA PRO A 29 3.20 2.01 -7.42
C PRO A 29 2.91 2.16 -8.93
N SER A 30 2.94 3.38 -9.46
CA SER A 30 2.55 3.70 -10.84
C SER A 30 3.57 3.22 -11.87
N GLU A 31 4.83 3.01 -11.45
CA GLU A 31 5.91 2.49 -12.30
C GLU A 31 5.74 1.00 -12.65
N VAL A 32 4.86 0.29 -11.93
CA VAL A 32 4.70 -1.15 -12.06
C VAL A 32 3.55 -1.48 -13.00
N GLU A 33 3.90 -1.96 -14.21
CA GLU A 33 2.95 -2.45 -15.20
C GLU A 33 2.93 -3.98 -15.30
N VAL A 34 1.73 -4.54 -15.44
CA VAL A 34 1.54 -5.98 -15.66
C VAL A 34 1.59 -6.26 -17.17
N LYS A 35 2.60 -6.98 -17.63
CA LYS A 35 2.83 -7.28 -19.06
C LYS A 35 1.80 -8.23 -19.67
N ASP A 36 1.21 -9.10 -18.85
CA ASP A 36 0.24 -10.12 -19.30
C ASP A 36 -1.19 -9.69 -18.97
N ILE A 37 -2.03 -9.62 -19.99
CA ILE A 37 -3.44 -9.23 -19.89
C ILE A 37 -4.24 -10.19 -18.99
N SER A 38 -3.93 -11.49 -19.00
CA SER A 38 -4.65 -12.49 -18.21
C SER A 38 -4.41 -12.35 -16.70
N LEU A 39 -3.26 -11.79 -16.31
CA LEU A 39 -2.87 -11.59 -14.93
C LEU A 39 -3.34 -10.25 -14.36
N THR A 40 -3.79 -9.33 -15.20
CA THR A 40 -4.14 -7.95 -14.82
C THR A 40 -5.24 -7.92 -13.75
N ASP A 41 -6.24 -8.80 -13.85
CA ASP A 41 -7.34 -8.87 -12.88
C ASP A 41 -6.96 -9.59 -11.57
N TYR A 42 -5.85 -10.34 -11.57
CA TYR A 42 -5.39 -11.15 -10.45
C TYR A 42 -4.21 -10.56 -9.68
N ILE A 43 -3.54 -9.55 -10.24
CA ILE A 43 -2.42 -8.85 -9.61
C ILE A 43 -2.89 -7.44 -9.26
N GLN A 44 -3.18 -7.21 -7.98
CA GLN A 44 -3.59 -5.89 -7.52
C GLN A 44 -2.39 -4.97 -7.29
N VAL A 45 -2.21 -4.00 -8.19
CA VAL A 45 -1.20 -2.93 -8.13
C VAL A 45 -1.84 -1.53 -8.00
N ARG A 46 -3.10 -1.38 -8.44
CA ARG A 46 -3.79 -0.08 -8.56
C ARG A 46 -4.18 0.55 -7.23
N ASN A 47 -4.29 -0.24 -6.17
CA ASN A 47 -4.64 0.23 -4.83
C ASN A 47 -3.39 0.17 -3.94
N PRO A 48 -2.57 1.23 -3.93
CA PRO A 48 -1.37 1.27 -3.11
C PRO A 48 -1.70 1.41 -1.63
N VAL A 49 -0.83 0.84 -0.80
CA VAL A 49 -0.94 0.86 0.65
C VAL A 49 0.42 1.23 1.22
N PHE A 50 0.45 2.12 2.23
CA PHE A 50 1.70 2.51 2.88
C PHE A 50 2.45 1.34 3.52
N LEU A 51 1.70 0.41 4.12
CA LEU A 51 2.19 -0.77 4.81
C LEU A 51 1.73 -2.03 4.09
N PRO A 52 2.54 -3.11 4.12
CA PRO A 52 2.24 -4.36 3.41
C PRO A 52 1.15 -5.19 4.09
N HIS A 53 0.37 -4.64 5.01
CA HIS A 53 -0.64 -5.36 5.78
C HIS A 53 -1.90 -4.52 5.97
N THR A 54 -2.99 -4.94 5.34
CA THR A 54 -4.30 -4.26 5.44
C THR A 54 -5.29 -4.95 6.39
N ALA A 55 -4.91 -6.08 7.00
CA ALA A 55 -5.79 -6.92 7.83
C ALA A 55 -7.12 -7.29 7.13
N GLY A 56 -7.14 -7.30 5.79
CA GLY A 56 -8.35 -7.48 5.01
C GLY A 56 -8.84 -8.93 5.03
N ARG A 57 -10.16 -9.11 5.11
CA ARG A 57 -10.81 -10.43 5.10
C ARG A 57 -10.99 -10.95 3.68
N TYR A 58 -9.88 -11.30 3.02
CA TYR A 58 -9.87 -11.71 1.62
C TYR A 58 -10.24 -13.18 1.38
N ALA A 59 -10.24 -14.02 2.44
CA ALA A 59 -10.55 -15.45 2.35
C ALA A 59 -12.06 -15.77 2.40
N THR A 60 -12.93 -14.80 2.74
CA THR A 60 -14.35 -15.08 3.02
C THR A 60 -15.18 -15.37 1.77
N LYS A 61 -14.75 -14.91 0.59
CA LYS A 61 -15.45 -15.13 -0.69
C LYS A 61 -14.46 -15.56 -1.75
N GLN A 62 -14.91 -16.37 -2.70
CA GLN A 62 -14.11 -16.79 -3.85
C GLN A 62 -13.62 -15.55 -4.63
N PHE A 63 -12.38 -15.62 -5.13
CA PHE A 63 -11.68 -14.57 -5.88
C PHE A 63 -11.36 -13.25 -5.14
N ARG A 64 -11.81 -13.04 -3.89
CA ARG A 64 -11.40 -11.84 -3.13
C ARG A 64 -9.90 -11.75 -2.88
N LYS A 65 -9.18 -12.87 -2.88
CA LYS A 65 -7.71 -12.91 -2.79
C LYS A 65 -7.04 -12.19 -3.98
N ALA A 66 -7.71 -12.03 -5.12
CA ALA A 66 -7.20 -11.24 -6.25
C ALA A 66 -7.10 -9.74 -5.92
N GLN A 67 -8.04 -9.21 -5.13
CA GLN A 67 -8.11 -7.80 -4.74
C GLN A 67 -7.17 -7.43 -3.58
N MET A 68 -6.58 -8.42 -2.92
CA MET A 68 -5.60 -8.21 -1.85
C MET A 68 -4.31 -7.66 -2.46
N PRO A 69 -3.68 -6.63 -1.85
CA PRO A 69 -2.42 -6.08 -2.33
C PRO A 69 -1.39 -7.18 -2.57
N ILE A 70 -0.71 -7.15 -3.71
CA ILE A 70 0.20 -8.24 -4.10
C ILE A 70 1.34 -8.44 -3.08
N VAL A 71 1.80 -7.34 -2.48
CA VAL A 71 2.82 -7.33 -1.42
C VAL A 71 2.33 -8.06 -0.18
N GLU A 72 1.09 -7.81 0.25
CA GLU A 72 0.50 -8.49 1.43
C GLU A 72 0.35 -10.00 1.17
N ARG A 73 -0.02 -10.38 -0.06
CA ARG A 73 -0.11 -11.81 -0.46
C ARG A 73 1.23 -12.51 -0.45
N LEU A 74 2.31 -11.79 -0.77
CA LEU A 74 3.67 -12.32 -0.79
C LEU A 74 4.18 -12.59 0.64
N VAL A 75 3.84 -11.72 1.58
CA VAL A 75 4.22 -11.86 3.00
C VAL A 75 3.41 -12.97 3.68
N ASN A 76 2.10 -13.05 3.40
CA ASN A 76 1.18 -14.03 4.00
C ASN A 76 1.24 -15.42 3.33
N ARG A 77 2.44 -15.97 3.11
CA ARG A 77 2.60 -17.32 2.53
C ARG A 77 1.78 -18.38 3.28
#